data_AF-A0A5E4KQR9-F1
#
_entry.id   AF-A0A5E4KQR9-F1
#
_cell.length_a   1.000
_cell.length_b   1.000
_cell.length_c   1.000
_cell.angle_alpha   90.00
_cell.angle_beta   90.00
_cell.angle_gamma   90.00
#
_symmetry.space_group_name_H-M   'P 1'
#
loop_
_entity.id
_entity.type
_entity.pdbx_description
1 polymer ?
#
loop_
_entity_poly.entity_id
_entity_poly.type
_entity_poly.pdbx_seq_one_letter_code
_entity_poly.pdbx_strand_id
1 'polypeptide(L)' 'MLSDEFPDQFWGDRAGGFMDPFGYRWSVATHIKDLSRKEMEEAAKAAGM' A
#
# COMPACT_ATOMS: atom_id res chain seq x y z
N MET A 1 -4.88 18.07 -1.12
CA MET A 1 -5.01 17.48 0.22
C MET A 1 -4.19 16.21 0.19
N LEU A 2 -2.95 16.26 0.69
CA LEU A 2 -2.21 15.04 1.00
C LEU A 2 -2.92 14.45 2.22
N SER A 3 -3.45 13.24 2.11
CA SER A 3 -3.81 12.48 3.31
C SER A 3 -2.51 12.21 4.06
N ASP A 4 -2.43 12.65 5.32
CA ASP A 4 -1.21 12.56 6.14
C ASP A 4 -0.71 11.12 6.38
N GLU A 5 -1.46 10.11 5.95
CA GLU A 5 -1.14 8.70 6.17
C GLU A 5 -1.22 7.87 4.87
N PHE A 6 -0.20 7.03 4.67
CA PHE A 6 -0.21 5.98 3.65
C PHE A 6 -0.87 4.71 4.21
N PRO A 7 -1.86 4.11 3.51
CA PRO A 7 -2.56 2.93 4.00
C PRO A 7 -1.72 1.66 3.95
N ASP A 8 -1.97 0.77 4.91
CA ASP A 8 -1.43 -0.60 4.91
C ASP A 8 -2.15 -1.43 3.84
N GLN A 9 -1.36 -2.09 3.00
CA GLN A 9 -1.84 -2.87 1.87
C GLN A 9 -1.92 -4.35 2.24
N PHE A 10 -2.84 -5.07 1.61
CA PHE A 10 -3.07 -6.50 1.91
C PHE A 10 -1.86 -7.39 1.59
N TRP A 11 -0.90 -6.90 0.79
CA TRP A 11 0.33 -7.60 0.43
C TRP A 11 1.51 -7.30 1.37
N GLY A 12 1.28 -6.61 2.50
CA GLY A 12 2.28 -6.47 3.57
C GLY A 12 3.15 -5.21 3.51
N ASP A 13 2.82 -4.27 2.63
CA ASP A 13 3.50 -2.98 2.53
C ASP A 13 2.60 -1.85 3.00
N ARG A 14 3.18 -0.81 3.61
CA ARG A 14 2.56 0.50 3.68
C ARG A 14 2.89 1.26 2.42
N ALA A 15 1.88 1.62 1.63
CA ALA A 15 2.12 2.23 0.33
C ALA A 15 1.12 3.34 0.01
N GLY A 16 1.57 4.29 -0.80
CA GLY A 16 0.70 5.25 -1.44
C GLY A 16 1.47 6.13 -2.42
N GLY A 17 0.77 7.12 -2.96
CA GLY A 17 1.33 8.00 -3.98
C GLY A 17 1.06 9.46 -3.69
N PHE A 18 1.94 10.30 -4.20
CA PHE A 18 1.81 11.74 -4.17
C PHE A 18 2.24 12.35 -5.51
N MET A 19 1.82 13.59 -5.73
CA MET A 19 2.22 14.37 -6.89
C MET A 19 3.24 15.42 -6.46
N ASP A 20 4.35 15.53 -7.18
CA ASP A 20 5.32 16.59 -6.94
C ASP A 20 4.89 17.91 -7.61
N PRO A 21 5.54 19.05 -7.30
CA PRO A 21 5.18 20.35 -7.89
C PRO A 21 5.34 20.46 -9.41
N PHE A 22 6.06 19.53 -10.03
CA PHE A 22 6.28 19.48 -11.48
C PHE A 22 5.24 18.60 -12.19
N GLY A 23 4.32 17.99 -11.45
CA GLY A 23 3.23 17.17 -11.97
C GLY A 23 3.55 15.69 -12.12
N TYR A 24 4.72 15.22 -11.64
CA TYR A 24 5.02 13.79 -11.67
C TYR A 24 4.32 13.07 -10.53
N ARG A 25 3.80 11.87 -10.84
CA ARG A 25 3.20 10.99 -9.86
C ARG A 25 4.24 10.00 -9.36
N TRP A 26 4.49 10.03 -8.07
CA TRP A 26 5.39 9.12 -7.39
C TRP A 26 4.60 8.15 -6.52
N SER A 27 5.09 6.92 -6.45
CA SER A 27 4.62 5.90 -5.50
C SER A 27 5.75 5.55 -4.55
N VAL A 28 5.43 5.44 -3.27
CA VAL A 28 6.36 5.01 -2.22
C VAL A 28 5.73 3.85 -1.48
N ALA A 29 6.54 2.83 -1.21
CA ALA A 29 6.14 1.68 -0.42
C ALA A 29 7.26 1.35 0.57
N THR A 30 6.87 0.92 1.76
CA THR A 30 7.78 0.34 2.76
C THR A 30 7.21 -0.98 3.22
N HIS A 31 8.04 -2.01 3.17
CA HIS A 31 7.65 -3.33 3.66
C HIS A 31 7.48 -3.29 5.17
N ILE A 32 6.33 -3.76 5.67
CA ILE A 32 6.00 -3.76 7.10
C ILE A 32 5.71 -5.16 7.64
N LYS A 33 5.34 -6.12 6.80
CA LYS A 33 5.03 -7.49 7.22
C LYS A 33 5.24 -8.50 6.09
N ASP A 34 6.01 -9.54 6.37
CA ASP A 34 6.04 -10.76 5.56
C ASP A 34 4.77 -11.58 5.76
N LEU A 35 4.13 -11.97 4.66
CA LEU A 35 2.93 -12.80 4.65
C LEU A 35 3.23 -14.11 3.95
N SER A 36 2.82 -15.22 4.56
CA SER A 36 2.73 -16.48 3.80
C SER A 36 1.68 -16.35 2.69
N ARG A 37 1.79 -17.20 1.67
CA ARG A 37 0.83 -17.21 0.56
C ARG A 37 -0.63 -17.31 1.04
N LYS A 38 -0.90 -18.16 2.02
CA LYS A 38 -2.24 -18.34 2.58
C LYS A 38 -2.75 -17.06 3.24
N GLU A 39 -1.93 -16.40 4.05
CA GLU A 39 -2.31 -15.15 4.70
C GLU A 39 -2.54 -14.03 3.69
N MET A 40 -1.75 -13.98 2.61
CA MET A 40 -1.93 -13.01 1.53
C MET A 40 -3.26 -13.23 0.78
N GLU A 41 -3.63 -14.48 0.49
CA GLU A 41 -4.92 -14.84 -0.13
C GLU A 41 -6.10 -14.45 0.79
N GLU A 42 -6.00 -14.70 2.09
CA GLU A 42 -7.02 -14.29 3.06
C GLU A 42 -7.13 -12.75 3.18
N ALA A 43 -6.00 -12.05 3.20
CA ALA A 43 -5.95 -10.59 3.27
C ALA A 43 -6.51 -9.94 1.98
N ALA A 44 -6.19 -10.48 0.80
CA ALA A 44 -6.73 -10.00 -0.47
C ALA A 44 -8.28 -10.11 -0.49
N LYS A 45 -8.80 -11.25 -0.06
CA LYS A 45 -10.25 -11.47 0.05
C LYS A 45 -10.90 -10.49 1.03
N ALA A 46 -10.26 -10.22 2.17
CA ALA A 46 -10.76 -9.25 3.14
C ALA A 46 -10.75 -7.82 2.59
N ALA A 47 -9.79 -7.49 1.70
CA ALA A 47 -9.71 -6.21 1.00
C ALA A 47 -10.66 -6.10 -0.21
N GLY A 48 -11.42 -7.15 -0.54
CA GLY A 48 -12.37 -7.17 -1.65
C GLY A 48 -11.75 -7.42 -3.03
N MET A 49 -10.55 -8.02 -3.08
CA MET A 49 -9.91 -8.51 -4.30
C MET A 49 -10.26 -9.97 -4.62
#